data_AF-X1CZ58-F1
#
_entry.id   AF-X1CZ58-F1
#
_cell.length_a   1.000
_cell.length_b   1.000
_cell.length_c   1.000
_cell.angle_alpha   90.00
_cell.angle_beta   90.00
_cell.angle_gamma   90.00
#
_symmetry.space_group_name_H-M   'P 1'
#
loop_
_entity.id
_entity.type
_entity.pdbx_description
1 polymer ?
#
loop_
_entity_poly.entity_id
_entity_poly.type
_entity_poly.pdbx_seq_one_letter_code
_entity_poly.pdbx_strand_id
1 'polypeptide(L)' 'MVAAPEGLEKLQSTHPDVEIWVAAIDEKLNDAGYILPGLGDAGDKIFGTK' A
#
# COMPACT_ATOMS: atom_id res chain seq x y z
N MET A 1 -8.09 -2.21 3.53
CA MET A 1 -6.93 -1.42 3.04
C MET A 1 -5.88 -2.39 2.49
N VAL A 2 -5.21 -2.02 1.40
CA VAL A 2 -4.34 -2.90 0.61
C VAL A 2 -2.88 -2.45 0.75
N ALA A 3 -1.94 -3.39 0.73
CA ALA A 3 -0.50 -3.12 0.71
C ALA A 3 0.20 -3.73 -0.50
N ALA A 4 1.36 -3.19 -0.88
CA ALA A 4 2.23 -3.77 -1.89
C ALA A 4 3.46 -4.45 -1.25
N PRO A 5 3.99 -5.54 -1.83
CA PRO A 5 5.13 -6.30 -1.30
C PRO A 5 6.35 -5.42 -1.03
N GLU A 6 6.67 -4.49 -1.93
CA GLU A 6 7.83 -3.59 -1.83
C GLU A 6 7.73 -2.68 -0.60
N GLY A 7 6.52 -2.26 -0.25
CA GLY A 7 6.27 -1.47 0.96
C GLY A 7 6.41 -2.30 2.24
N LEU A 8 5.92 -3.55 2.22
CA LEU A 8 6.03 -4.47 3.35
C LEU A 8 7.48 -4.84 3.63
N GLU A 9 8.25 -5.20 2.60
CA GLU A 9 9.68 -5.54 2.74
C GLU A 9 10.49 -4.37 3.30
N LYS A 10 10.23 -3.16 2.79
CA LYS A 10 10.90 -1.95 3.29
C LYS A 10 10.59 -1.69 4.76
N LEU A 11 9.33 -1.83 5.17
CA LEU A 11 8.94 -1.61 6.55
C LEU A 11 9.52 -2.69 7.46
N GLN A 12 9.43 -3.96 7.09
CA GLN A 12 9.96 -5.07 7.88
C GLN A 12 11.49 -5.01 8.01
N SER A 13 12.20 -4.58 6.97
CA SER A 13 13.65 -4.39 7.02
C SER A 13 14.05 -3.23 7.95
N THR A 14 13.27 -2.14 7.96
CA THR A 14 13.58 -0.95 8.76
C THR A 14 13.08 -1.06 10.21
N HIS A 15 11.97 -1.76 10.41
CA HIS A 15 11.23 -1.90 11.67
C HIS A 15 10.74 -3.34 11.83
N PRO A 16 11.66 -4.31 12.07
CA PRO A 16 11.31 -5.72 12.21
C PRO A 16 10.46 -6.03 13.45
N ASP A 17 10.39 -5.09 14.39
CA ASP A 17 9.62 -5.15 15.63
C ASP A 17 8.13 -4.78 15.46
N VAL A 18 7.76 -4.22 14.30
CA VAL A 18 6.39 -3.75 14.04
C VAL A 18 5.55 -4.84 13.37
N GLU A 19 4.43 -5.18 14.00
CA GLU A 19 3.44 -6.09 13.42
C GLU A 19 2.49 -5.33 12.46
N ILE A 20 2.32 -5.86 11.24
CA ILE A 20 1.59 -5.18 10.16
C ILE A 20 0.31 -5.94 9.86
N TRP A 21 -0.83 -5.26 9.98
CA TRP A 21 -2.15 -5.80 9.65
C TRP A 21 -2.70 -5.15 8.38
N VAL A 22 -2.99 -5.97 7.37
CA VAL A 22 -3.51 -5.53 6.06
C VAL A 22 -4.68 -6.41 5.63
N ALA A 23 -5.64 -5.85 4.89
CA ALA A 23 -6.81 -6.61 4.44
C ALA A 23 -6.50 -7.46 3.19
N ALA A 24 -5.58 -6.99 2.34
CA ALA A 24 -5.07 -7.71 1.18
C ALA A 24 -3.66 -7.22 0.83
N ILE A 25 -2.89 -8.08 0.17
CA ILE A 25 -1.60 -7.76 -0.42
C ILE A 25 -1.78 -7.89 -1.93
N ASP A 26 -1.50 -6.81 -2.65
CA ASP A 26 -1.61 -6.72 -4.10
C ASP A 26 -0.26 -7.01 -4.78
N GLU A 27 -0.17 -6.93 -6.10
CA GLU A 27 0.96 -7.47 -6.85
C GLU A 27 2.24 -6.64 -6.71
N LYS A 28 2.13 -5.32 -6.91
CA LYS A 28 3.30 -4.44 -7.00
C LYS A 28 2.94 -2.96 -6.93
N LEU A 29 3.97 -2.13 -6.83
CA LEU A 29 3.88 -0.70 -7.13
C LEU A 29 4.15 -0.43 -8.62
N ASN A 30 3.54 0.63 -9.16
CA ASN A 30 3.96 1.23 -10.43
C ASN A 30 5.00 2.34 -10.21
N ASP A 31 5.52 2.92 -11.30
CA ASP A 31 6.55 3.96 -11.25
C ASP A 31 6.11 5.25 -10.54
N ALA A 32 4.79 5.49 -10.45
CA ALA A 32 4.21 6.63 -9.74
C ALA A 32 3.88 6.30 -8.26
N GLY A 33 4.19 5.10 -7.78
CA GLY A 33 3.97 4.67 -6.40
C GLY A 33 2.54 4.20 -6.09
N TYR A 34 1.70 3.95 -7.10
CA TYR A 34 0.39 3.34 -6.89
C TYR A 34 0.49 1.83 -6.81
N ILE A 35 -0.29 1.23 -5.92
CA ILE A 35 -0.48 -0.22 -5.80
C ILE A 35 -1.28 -0.72 -7.00
N LEU A 36 -0.88 -1.85 -7.60
CA LEU A 36 -1.56 -2.52 -8.72
C LEU A 36 -2.00 -3.94 -8.33
N PRO A 37 -3.25 -4.36 -8.65
CA PRO A 37 -4.31 -3.58 -9.31
C PRO A 37 -4.84 -2.41 -8.46
N GLY A 38 -4.73 -2.53 -7.14
CA GLY A 38 -4.96 -1.48 -6.17
C GLY A 38 -6.35 -0.86 -6.19
N LEU A 39 -6.43 0.31 -5.59
CA LEU A 39 -7.67 1.08 -5.43
C LEU A 39 -7.53 2.49 -6.01
N GLY A 40 -6.43 2.83 -6.69
CA GLY A 40 -6.15 4.21 -7.08
C GLY A 40 -5.95 5.12 -5.87
N ASP A 41 -6.29 6.41 -5.99
CA ASP A 41 -6.18 7.36 -4.88
C ASP A 41 -7.28 7.10 -3.83
N ALA A 42 -6.86 6.67 -2.64
CA ALA A 42 -7.76 6.38 -1.53
C ALA A 42 -8.39 7.66 -0.94
N GLY A 43 -7.65 8.76 -0.91
CA GLY A 43 -8.12 10.04 -0.38
C GLY A 43 -9.25 10.60 -1.24
N ASP A 44 -9.05 10.66 -2.55
CA ASP A 44 -10.09 11.13 -3.49
C ASP A 44 -11.34 10.26 -3.43
N LYS A 45 -11.18 8.93 -3.26
CA LYS A 45 -12.32 8.00 -3.14
C LYS A 45 -13.09 8.17 -1.84
N ILE A 46 -12.43 8.48 -0.73
CA ILE A 46 -13.07 8.61 0.58
C ILE A 46 -13.69 9.99 0.75
N PHE A 47 -13.02 11.05 0.28
CA PHE A 47 -13.39 12.43 0.58
C PHE A 47 -13.97 13.19 -0.62
N GLY A 48 -13.99 12.59 -1.81
CA GLY A 48 -14.56 13.20 -3.01
C GLY A 48 -13.78 14.44 -3.48
N THR A 49 -12.50 14.53 -3.15
CA THR A 49 -11.63 15.65 -3.50
C THR A 49 -11.14 15.57 -4.95
N LYS A 50 -10.99 16.74 -5.57
CA LYS A 50 -10.23 16.95 -6.81
C LYS A 50 -9.84 18.41 -6.98
#